data_AF-A0A6M8NRP4-F1
#
_entry.id   AF-A0A6M8NRP4-F1
#
_cell.length_a   1.000
_cell.length_b   1.000
_cell.length_c   1.000
_cell.angle_alpha   90.00
_cell.angle_beta   90.00
_cell.angle_gamma   90.00
#
_symmetry.space_group_name_H-M   'P 1'
#
loop_
_entity.id
_entity.type
_entity.pdbx_description
1 polymer ?
#
loop_
_entity_poly.entity_id
_entity_poly.type
_entity_poly.pdbx_seq_one_letter_code
_entity_poly.pdbx_strand_id
1 'polypeptide(L)'
;MKNYEIGLSPITNNIYIGELNKKGNQWLDKKDITLKACELVALHILNRENALGESAVLEILAEDDNNTKPLFRIEVTDLRAWKK
;
A
#
# COMPACT_ATOMS: atom_id res chain seq x y z
N MET A 1 -16.04 -9.10 -8.57
CA MET A 1 -14.90 -8.61 -7.77
C MET A 1 -14.51 -7.25 -8.31
N LYS A 2 -14.39 -6.25 -7.44
CA LYS A 2 -13.79 -4.96 -7.82
C LYS A 2 -12.30 -5.19 -8.02
N ASN A 3 -11.77 -4.78 -9.17
CA ASN A 3 -10.33 -4.84 -9.43
C ASN A 3 -9.73 -3.53 -8.98
N TYR A 4 -9.03 -3.59 -7.86
CA TYR A 4 -8.35 -2.44 -7.31
C TYR A 4 -6.87 -2.53 -7.64
N GLU A 5 -6.28 -1.39 -7.96
CA GLU A 5 -4.92 -1.26 -8.47
C GLU A 5 -4.14 -0.22 -7.66
N ILE A 6 -2.81 -0.35 -7.67
CA ILE A 6 -1.90 0.65 -7.15
C ILE A 6 -1.34 1.46 -8.32
N GLY A 7 -1.38 2.79 -8.21
CA GLY A 7 -0.84 3.69 -9.22
C GLY A 7 0.01 4.79 -8.63
N LEU A 8 0.99 5.24 -9.40
CA LEU A 8 1.81 6.41 -9.09
C LEU A 8 1.39 7.58 -9.98
N SER A 9 1.20 8.76 -9.40
CA SER A 9 1.03 9.98 -10.18
C SER A 9 2.35 10.38 -10.82
N PRO A 10 2.43 10.50 -12.16
CA PRO A 10 3.65 10.92 -12.84
C PRO A 10 3.99 12.40 -12.61
N ILE A 11 3.05 13.18 -12.06
CA ILE A 11 3.21 14.62 -11.81
C ILE A 11 3.66 14.88 -10.38
N THR A 12 3.06 14.18 -9.42
CA THR A 12 3.24 14.47 -7.98
C THR A 12 4.02 13.38 -7.24
N ASN A 13 4.25 12.22 -7.86
CA ASN A 13 4.75 11.01 -7.20
C ASN A 13 3.88 10.50 -6.04
N ASN A 14 2.63 10.99 -5.92
CA ASN A 14 1.70 10.44 -4.94
C ASN A 14 1.30 9.02 -5.33
N ILE A 15 1.16 8.17 -4.33
CA ILE A 15 0.75 6.78 -4.45
C ILE A 15 -0.76 6.71 -4.19
N TYR A 16 -1.49 6.12 -5.13
CA TYR A 16 -2.93 5.93 -5.06
C TYR A 16 -3.28 4.46 -5.08
N ILE A 17 -4.38 4.13 -4.41
CA ILE A 17 -5.02 2.83 -4.48
C ILE A 17 -6.50 3.03 -4.79
N GLY A 18 -7.07 2.23 -5.69
CA GLY A 18 -8.42 2.52 -6.17
C GLY A 18 -8.95 1.53 -7.19
N GLU A 19 -10.20 1.67 -7.57
CA GLU A 19 -10.85 0.84 -8.58
C GLU A 19 -10.66 1.45 -9.97
N LEU A 20 -10.23 0.64 -10.94
CA LEU A 20 -10.21 1.04 -12.34
C LEU A 20 -11.52 0.65 -13.03
N ASN A 21 -11.87 1.37 -14.10
CA ASN A 21 -12.95 0.96 -14.99
C ASN A 21 -12.63 -0.39 -15.65
N LYS A 22 -13.62 -1.02 -16.30
CA LYS A 22 -13.45 -2.32 -16.97
C LYS A 22 -12.34 -2.35 -18.03
N LYS A 23 -11.91 -1.19 -18.53
CA LYS A 23 -10.83 -1.05 -19.52
C LYS A 23 -9.45 -0.85 -18.88
N GLY A 24 -9.37 -0.69 -17.56
CA GLY A 24 -8.11 -0.49 -16.84
C GLY A 24 -7.43 0.85 -17.13
N ASN A 25 -8.14 1.86 -17.65
CA ASN A 25 -7.52 3.10 -18.11
C ASN A 25 -7.99 4.37 -17.38
N GLN A 26 -8.99 4.25 -16.50
CA GLN A 26 -9.49 5.36 -15.70
C GLN A 26 -9.86 4.89 -14.30
N TRP A 27 -9.55 5.70 -13.29
CA TRP A 27 -9.99 5.50 -11.91
C TRP A 27 -11.48 5.81 -11.78
N LEU A 28 -12.24 4.87 -11.22
CA LEU A 28 -13.63 5.09 -10.80
C LEU A 28 -13.68 5.70 -9.40
N ASP A 29 -12.81 5.20 -8.52
CA ASP A 29 -12.57 5.74 -7.17
C ASP A 29 -11.10 5.51 -6.81
N LYS A 30 -10.52 6.42 -6.01
CA LYS A 30 -9.14 6.28 -5.53
C LYS A 30 -8.89 7.02 -4.22
N LYS A 31 -7.98 6.47 -3.42
CA LYS A 31 -7.51 7.04 -2.15
C LYS A 31 -6.02 7.31 -2.24
N ASP A 32 -5.60 8.50 -1.81
CA ASP A 32 -4.18 8.82 -1.63
C ASP A 32 -3.66 8.07 -0.39
N ILE A 33 -2.59 7.31 -0.58
CA ILE A 33 -1.96 6.50 0.47
C ILE A 33 -0.48 6.83 0.64
N THR A 34 -0.02 7.92 0.04
CA THR A 34 1.40 8.31 0.01
C THR A 34 1.96 8.41 1.42
N LEU A 35 1.29 9.16 2.30
CA LEU A 35 1.75 9.35 3.67
C LEU A 35 1.83 8.02 4.42
N LYS A 36 0.79 7.19 4.32
CA LYS A 36 0.76 5.88 4.99
C LYS A 36 1.85 4.93 4.48
N ALA A 37 2.14 4.96 3.18
CA ALA A 37 3.23 4.20 2.60
C ALA A 37 4.59 4.69 3.14
N CYS A 38 4.81 6.00 3.24
CA CYS A 38 6.02 6.56 3.84
C CYS A 38 6.14 6.23 5.33
N GLU A 39 5.05 6.32 6.09
CA GLU A 39 5.00 5.92 7.50
C GLU A 39 5.38 4.45 7.67
N LEU A 40 4.88 3.56 6.81
CA LEU A 40 5.21 2.14 6.86
C LEU A 40 6.70 1.88 6.63
N VAL A 41 7.32 2.60 5.70
CA VAL A 41 8.77 2.55 5.48
C VAL A 41 9.53 3.07 6.70
N ALA A 42 9.10 4.19 7.28
CA ALA A 42 9.71 4.74 8.49
C ALA A 42 9.61 3.75 9.67
N LEU A 43 8.45 3.13 9.88
CA LEU A 43 8.23 2.10 10.89
C LEU A 43 9.13 0.88 10.65
N HIS A 44 9.27 0.43 9.41
CA HIS A 44 10.19 -0.66 9.08
C HIS A 44 11.64 -0.32 9.46
N ILE A 45 12.10 0.90 9.18
CA ILE A 45 13.45 1.34 9.54
C ILE A 45 13.63 1.44 11.06
N LEU A 46 12.68 2.06 11.76
CA LEU A 46 12.74 2.21 13.23
C LEU A 46 12.68 0.87 13.97
N ASN A 47 11.86 -0.08 13.50
CA ASN A 47 11.79 -1.42 14.09
C ASN A 47 13.08 -2.21 13.83
N ARG A 48 13.74 -1.99 12.69
CA ARG A 48 15.03 -2.60 12.37
C ARG A 48 16.15 -2.12 13.31
N GLU A 49 16.12 -0.85 13.74
CA GLU A 49 17.06 -0.32 14.74
C GLU A 49 16.83 -0.88 16.15
N ASN A 50 15.61 -1.36 16.44
CA ASN A 50 15.18 -1.83 17.76
C ASN A 50 15.17 -3.36 17.92
N ALA A 51 15.80 -4.10 17.01
CA ALA A 51 15.86 -5.56 16.99
C ALA A 51 14.50 -6.23 16.75
N LEU A 52 14.21 -6.50 15.47
CA LEU A 52 13.56 -7.71 14.93
C LEU A 52 13.46 -7.49 13.42
N GLY A 53 14.01 -8.41 12.62
CA GLY A 53 14.05 -8.33 11.16
C GLY A 53 12.70 -8.56 10.49
N GLU A 54 11.63 -7.98 11.04
CA GLU A 54 10.26 -8.22 10.63
C GLU A 54 9.79 -7.20 9.59
N SER A 55 9.07 -7.69 8.58
CA SER A 55 8.39 -6.86 7.59
C SER A 55 7.37 -5.95 8.27
N ALA A 56 7.30 -4.68 7.86
CA ALA A 56 6.20 -3.81 8.29
C ALA A 56 5.02 -3.99 7.34
N VAL A 57 3.82 -4.23 7.88
CA VAL A 57 2.60 -4.46 7.09
C VAL A 57 1.57 -3.36 7.37
N LEU A 58 0.99 -2.80 6.32
CA LEU A 58 -0.17 -1.92 6.37
C LEU A 58 -1.35 -2.59 5.67
N GLU A 59 -2.45 -2.72 6.38
CA GLU A 59 -3.72 -3.17 5.84
C GLU A 59 -4.63 -1.97 5.56
N ILE A 60 -5.10 -1.86 4.31
CA ILE A 60 -5.99 -0.80 3.87
C ILE A 60 -7.38 -1.39 3.69
N LEU A 61 -8.27 -0.97 4.56
CA LEU A 61 -9.71 -1.12 4.42
C LEU A 61 -10.17 -0.01 3.46
N ALA A 62 -10.68 -0.38 2.28
CA ALA A 62 -11.59 0.54 1.59
C ALA A 62 -12.95 0.34 2.26
N GLU A 63 -13.62 1.44 2.55
CA GLU A 63 -14.90 1.47 3.24
C GLU A 63 -15.96 0.80 2.36
N ASP A 64 -16.18 -0.49 2.59
CA ASP A 64 -17.45 -1.15 2.31
C ASP A 64 -18.05 -1.42 3.69
N ASP A 65 -19.18 -0.79 3.97
CA ASP A 65 -19.81 -0.56 5.28
C ASP A 65 -20.14 -1.82 6.09
N ASN A 66 -19.72 -3.02 5.64
CA ASN A 66 -20.07 -4.30 6.26
C ASN A 66 -18.94 -5.35 6.36
N ASN A 67 -17.66 -5.05 6.09
CA ASN A 67 -16.66 -6.12 6.07
C ASN A 67 -15.31 -5.80 6.76
N THR A 68 -15.02 -6.58 7.80
CA THR A 68 -13.80 -6.60 8.64
C THR A 68 -12.54 -7.07 7.93
N LYS A 69 -12.55 -7.23 6.59
CA LYS A 69 -11.44 -7.79 5.83
C LYS A 69 -10.72 -6.71 5.01
N PRO A 70 -9.39 -6.60 5.08
CA PRO A 70 -8.63 -5.65 4.27
C PRO A 70 -8.82 -5.93 2.78
N LEU A 71 -9.09 -4.87 2.03
CA LEU A 71 -9.13 -4.93 0.57
C LEU A 71 -7.72 -4.97 -0.01
N PHE A 72 -6.78 -4.32 0.67
CA PHE A 72 -5.36 -4.28 0.29
C PHE A 72 -4.45 -4.51 1.47
N ARG A 73 -3.34 -5.19 1.19
CA ARG A 73 -2.22 -5.35 2.10
C ARG A 73 -0.95 -4.86 1.42
N ILE A 74 -0.29 -3.90 2.03
CA ILE A 74 1.03 -3.39 1.63
C ILE A 74 2.03 -3.93 2.63
N GLU A 75 3.11 -4.51 2.14
CA GLU A 75 4.19 -5.03 2.97
C GLU A 75 5.51 -4.39 2.55
N VAL A 76 6.26 -3.88 3.53
CA VAL A 76 7.61 -3.36 3.35
C VAL A 76 8.58 -4.39 3.90
N THR A 77 9.49 -4.84 3.02
CA THR A 77 10.52 -5.82 3.32
C THR A 77 11.91 -5.25 3.04
N ASP A 78 12.92 -5.69 3.79
CA ASP A 78 14.30 -5.27 3.55
C ASP A 78 14.90 -6.04 2.38
N LEU A 79 15.09 -5.36 1.24
CA LEU A 79 15.70 -5.97 0.05
C LEU A 79 17.15 -6.42 0.27
N ARG A 80 17.85 -5.95 1.31
CA ARG A 80 19.21 -6.45 1.65
C ARG A 80 19.18 -7.85 2.24
N ALA A 81 18.07 -8.26 2.84
CA ALA A 81 17.85 -9.64 3.29
C ALA A 81 17.57 -10.59 2.10
N TRP A 82 17.20 -10.02 0.95
CA TRP A 82 17.01 -10.71 -0.32
C TRP A 82 18.36 -10.97 -1.01
N LYS A 83 19.26 -11.68 -0.32
CA LYS A 83 20.43 -12.27 -0.99
C LYS A 83 19.93 -13.43 -1.86
N LYS A 84 20.16 -13.32 -3.17
CA LYS A 84 20.03 -14.42 -4.13
C LYS A 84 21.01 -15.54 -3.83
#